data_AF-A0A3C0G926-F1
#
_entry.id   AF-A0A3C0G926-F1
#
_cell.length_a   1.000
_cell.length_b   1.000
_cell.length_c   1.000
_cell.angle_alpha   90.00
_cell.angle_beta   90.00
_cell.angle_gamma   90.00
#
_symmetry.space_group_name_H-M   'P 1'
#
loop_
_entity.id
_entity.type
_entity.pdbx_description
1 polymer ?
#
loop_
_entity_poly.entity_id
_entity_poly.type
_entity_poly.pdbx_seq_one_letter_code
_entity_poly.pdbx_strand_id
1 'polypeptide(L)'
;SVNFKHGFEDIEVDVTTAVENWIDGTKANYGFLLKHIPSSLSGNNGTLYTKKFFARTTEFFFRRPVIEARWDDSRKDHRGSFFISSSLLDQTDNINRLYLYNRFRGQLKNIPGLKNNKLKVGVYSNVSESAQTVVSSSGASVTAIEASRLFENGIHVTGVYTCSFASTLTASILHDVWFTGSTTFHTGSFRPKNPQAQEFDESNTYLNSIRNLKPSYRPKDKPRLRVFARPKDWSPTIYSVASKKIETSLIEDAYYKVVRITDDTEAIPYGTGSDNQTRTSYDVSGNYFDLDMSLLEPGYSYGIKLTYYLLGQYQEQAEMFKFRVDE
;
A
#
# COMPACT_ATOMS: atom_id res chain seq x y z
N SER A 1 26.09 10.48 -15.38
CA SER A 1 26.01 11.85 -15.92
C SER A 1 24.65 12.04 -16.55
N VAL A 2 24.02 13.20 -16.37
CA VAL A 2 22.68 13.49 -16.92
C VAL A 2 22.84 14.32 -18.20
N ASN A 3 22.09 13.99 -19.25
CA ASN A 3 22.09 14.71 -20.53
C ASN A 3 20.70 15.28 -20.80
N PHE A 4 20.63 16.53 -21.26
CA PHE A 4 19.38 17.23 -21.58
C PHE A 4 19.27 17.36 -23.10
N LYS A 5 18.14 16.94 -23.66
CA LYS A 5 17.88 17.07 -25.11
C LYS A 5 17.31 18.45 -25.44
N HIS A 6 16.43 18.96 -24.58
CA HIS A 6 15.67 20.19 -24.80
C HIS A 6 15.99 21.30 -23.79
N GLY A 7 16.48 20.95 -22.60
CA GLY A 7 16.88 21.89 -21.54
C GLY A 7 15.76 22.25 -20.55
N PHE A 8 14.58 21.67 -20.68
CA PHE A 8 13.43 21.86 -19.79
C PHE A 8 13.06 20.60 -19.00
N GLU A 9 13.83 19.52 -19.16
CA GLU A 9 13.61 18.26 -18.46
C GLU A 9 14.03 18.37 -16.98
N ASP A 10 13.35 17.60 -16.11
CA ASP A 10 13.75 17.47 -14.71
C ASP A 10 14.99 16.59 -14.56
N ILE A 11 15.73 16.80 -13.46
CA ILE A 11 16.80 15.90 -13.04
C ILE A 11 16.26 14.95 -11.98
N GLU A 12 16.30 13.66 -12.27
CA GLU A 12 16.08 12.59 -11.31
C GLU A 12 17.38 11.80 -11.13
N VAL A 13 17.86 11.69 -9.89
CA VAL A 13 19.10 10.98 -9.55
C VAL A 13 18.84 10.15 -8.31
N ASP A 14 19.14 8.86 -8.40
CA ASP A 14 19.15 7.99 -7.22
C ASP A 14 20.29 8.40 -6.28
N VAL A 15 19.90 8.87 -5.10
CA VAL A 15 20.80 9.29 -4.02
C VAL A 15 20.65 8.42 -2.77
N THR A 16 20.02 7.25 -2.88
CA THR A 16 19.70 6.34 -1.76
C THR A 16 20.91 6.08 -0.89
N THR A 17 22.02 5.63 -1.47
CA THR A 17 23.26 5.35 -0.72
C THR A 17 23.80 6.57 0.01
N ALA A 18 23.68 7.77 -0.57
CA ALA A 18 24.15 8.99 0.11
C ALA A 18 23.29 9.29 1.34
N VAL A 19 21.96 9.19 1.20
CA VAL A 19 21.00 9.42 2.29
C VAL A 19 21.11 8.35 3.38
N GLU A 20 21.32 7.08 3.03
CA GLU A 20 21.57 6.01 4.00
C GLU A 20 22.84 6.27 4.83
N ASN A 21 23.93 6.69 4.18
CA ASN A 21 25.18 7.08 4.84
C ASN A 21 25.02 8.33 5.75
N TRP A 22 23.96 9.13 5.53
CA TRP A 22 23.64 10.27 6.38
C TRP A 22 22.86 9.84 7.63
N ILE A 23 21.94 8.87 7.44
CA ILE A 23 21.10 8.32 8.51
C ILE A 23 21.93 7.46 9.47
N ASP A 24 22.86 6.66 8.96
CA ASP A 24 23.72 5.77 9.77
C ASP A 24 24.91 6.50 10.44
N GLY A 25 25.18 7.75 10.04
CA GLY A 25 26.27 8.58 10.54
C GLY A 25 27.64 8.33 9.89
N THR A 26 27.74 7.49 8.86
CA THR A 26 28.98 7.17 8.15
C THR A 26 29.55 8.39 7.42
N LYS A 27 28.69 9.31 6.93
CA LYS A 27 29.10 10.56 6.27
C LYS A 27 28.42 11.77 6.89
N ALA A 28 29.24 12.67 7.46
CA ALA A 28 28.81 13.98 7.96
C ALA A 28 28.80 15.06 6.86
N ASN A 29 28.08 14.83 5.74
CA ASN A 29 27.91 15.82 4.68
C ASN A 29 26.51 15.73 4.07
N TYR A 30 25.59 16.62 4.49
CA TYR A 30 24.17 16.58 4.15
C TYR A 30 23.77 17.41 2.91
N GLY A 31 24.67 17.51 1.94
CA GLY A 31 24.48 18.34 0.76
C GLY A 31 24.91 17.65 -0.54
N PHE A 32 24.24 18.02 -1.62
CA PHE A 32 24.62 17.65 -2.98
C PHE A 32 25.18 18.86 -3.71
N LEU A 33 26.22 18.65 -4.52
CA LEU A 33 26.77 19.64 -5.42
C LEU A 33 26.47 19.23 -6.86
N LEU A 34 25.73 20.07 -7.59
CA LEU A 34 25.61 19.95 -9.04
C LEU A 34 26.75 20.74 -9.69
N LYS A 35 27.64 20.03 -10.39
CA LYS A 35 28.80 20.63 -11.06
C LYS A 35 28.79 20.32 -12.55
N HIS A 36 29.03 21.33 -13.38
CA HIS A 36 29.32 21.13 -14.80
C HIS A 36 30.75 20.60 -14.97
N ILE A 37 30.89 19.43 -15.59
CA ILE A 37 32.17 18.74 -15.78
C ILE A 37 33.00 19.36 -16.94
N PRO A 38 32.42 19.71 -18.11
CA PRO A 38 33.23 20.22 -19.22
C PRO A 38 33.73 21.66 -18.98
N SER A 39 34.99 21.92 -19.35
CA SER A 39 35.63 23.25 -19.26
C SER A 39 34.95 24.33 -20.11
N SER A 40 34.33 23.93 -21.22
CA SER A 40 33.52 24.78 -22.09
C SER A 40 32.18 25.21 -21.46
N LEU A 41 31.69 24.46 -20.47
CA LEU A 41 30.44 24.72 -19.76
C LEU A 41 30.66 25.36 -18.38
N SER A 42 31.80 25.10 -17.74
CA SER A 42 32.18 25.65 -16.43
C SER A 42 32.78 27.06 -16.49
N GLY A 43 32.89 27.65 -17.69
CA GLY A 43 33.22 29.07 -17.88
C GLY A 43 34.69 29.40 -18.12
N ASN A 44 35.57 28.40 -18.24
CA ASN A 44 37.01 28.64 -18.46
C ASN A 44 37.33 29.23 -19.85
N ASN A 45 36.43 29.04 -20.83
CA ASN A 45 36.55 29.57 -22.21
C ASN A 45 35.37 30.49 -22.61
N GLY A 46 34.62 31.01 -21.64
CA GLY A 46 33.38 31.77 -21.87
C GLY A 46 32.16 30.86 -22.03
N THR A 47 31.06 31.18 -21.32
CA THR A 47 29.79 30.45 -21.42
C THR A 47 28.89 31.14 -22.45
N LEU A 48 28.45 30.43 -23.49
CA LEU A 48 27.53 30.99 -24.49
C LEU A 48 26.06 31.09 -24.01
N TYR A 49 25.69 30.42 -22.91
CA TYR A 49 24.31 30.36 -22.40
C TYR A 49 24.25 30.29 -20.87
N THR A 50 23.30 30.99 -20.25
CA THR A 50 23.00 30.87 -18.81
C THR A 50 22.05 29.68 -18.57
N LYS A 51 22.53 28.65 -17.88
CA LYS A 51 21.69 27.55 -17.38
C LYS A 51 21.26 27.85 -15.95
N LYS A 52 19.97 27.71 -15.65
CA LYS A 52 19.43 27.96 -14.31
C LYS A 52 18.59 26.77 -13.88
N PHE A 53 18.69 26.42 -12.62
CA PHE A 53 17.78 25.48 -11.96
C PHE A 53 16.80 26.26 -11.11
N PHE A 54 15.60 25.70 -10.93
CA PHE A 54 14.65 26.23 -9.98
C PHE A 54 15.23 26.15 -8.55
N ALA A 55 15.06 27.23 -7.80
CA ALA A 55 15.42 27.28 -6.39
C ALA A 55 14.22 26.90 -5.52
N ARG A 56 14.46 26.59 -4.23
CA ARG A 56 13.38 26.29 -3.27
C ARG A 56 12.31 27.39 -3.13
N THR A 57 12.64 28.63 -3.51
CA THR A 57 11.77 29.81 -3.44
C THR A 57 11.00 30.06 -4.73
N THR A 58 11.05 29.14 -5.71
CA THR A 58 10.28 29.31 -6.95
C THR A 58 8.76 29.29 -6.66
N GLU A 59 8.02 30.05 -7.46
CA GLU A 59 6.56 30.03 -7.50
C GLU A 59 6.02 28.69 -8.04
N PHE A 60 6.79 27.99 -8.89
CA PHE A 60 6.39 26.70 -9.45
C PHE A 60 6.55 25.60 -8.40
N PHE A 61 5.49 25.29 -7.65
CA PHE A 61 5.50 24.36 -6.53
C PHE A 61 6.16 23.01 -6.84
N PHE A 62 5.75 22.35 -7.93
CA PHE A 62 6.26 21.04 -8.35
C PHE A 62 7.66 21.08 -9.01
N ARG A 63 8.22 22.27 -9.25
CA ARG A 63 9.59 22.43 -9.81
C ARG A 63 10.63 22.72 -8.74
N ARG A 64 10.24 22.74 -7.47
CA ARG A 64 11.18 22.92 -6.35
C ARG A 64 12.10 21.70 -6.25
N PRO A 65 13.41 21.90 -5.99
CA PRO A 65 14.30 20.78 -5.74
C PRO A 65 13.91 20.07 -4.45
N VAL A 66 13.71 18.75 -4.52
CA VAL A 66 13.32 17.90 -3.39
C VAL A 66 14.19 16.66 -3.31
N ILE A 67 14.29 16.09 -2.11
CA ILE A 67 14.74 14.71 -1.92
C ILE A 67 13.47 13.91 -1.64
N GLU A 68 13.20 12.92 -2.48
CA GLU A 68 12.04 12.06 -2.36
C GLU A 68 12.49 10.69 -1.85
N ALA A 69 11.79 10.17 -0.85
CA ALA A 69 11.94 8.79 -0.39
C ALA A 69 10.74 7.99 -0.89
N ARG A 70 11.00 6.90 -1.61
CA ARG A 70 9.99 6.01 -2.20
C ARG A 70 10.14 4.62 -1.60
N TRP A 71 9.06 4.04 -1.11
CA TRP A 71 9.03 2.67 -0.61
C TRP A 71 7.59 2.13 -0.64
N ASP A 72 7.44 0.81 -0.73
CA ASP A 72 6.15 0.13 -0.61
C ASP A 72 5.71 0.10 0.87
N ASP A 73 4.67 0.86 1.21
CA ASP A 73 4.06 0.89 2.54
C ASP A 73 2.78 0.04 2.64
N SER A 74 2.49 -0.78 1.63
CA SER A 74 1.23 -1.49 1.51
C SER A 74 1.09 -2.63 2.53
N ARG A 75 -0.06 -2.63 3.22
CA ARG A 75 -0.48 -3.70 4.12
C ARG A 75 -1.48 -4.61 3.42
N LYS A 76 -1.05 -5.85 3.21
CA LYS A 76 -1.84 -6.92 2.58
C LYS A 76 -2.48 -7.82 3.63
N ASP A 77 -3.70 -7.47 4.08
CA ASP A 77 -4.49 -8.30 4.99
C ASP A 77 -5.42 -9.22 4.20
N HIS A 78 -5.03 -10.49 4.11
CA HIS A 78 -5.71 -11.51 3.32
C HIS A 78 -6.98 -12.02 4.00
N ARG A 79 -7.43 -11.47 5.14
CA ARG A 79 -8.65 -11.95 5.82
C ARG A 79 -9.89 -11.99 4.91
N GLY A 80 -10.04 -11.04 3.98
CA GLY A 80 -11.15 -11.00 3.02
C GLY A 80 -10.89 -11.75 1.70
N SER A 81 -9.64 -12.12 1.43
CA SER A 81 -9.18 -12.81 0.21
C SER A 81 -8.44 -14.11 0.52
N PHE A 82 -8.67 -14.71 1.69
CA PHE A 82 -7.89 -15.86 2.14
C PHE A 82 -8.09 -17.04 1.19
N PHE A 83 -7.01 -17.61 0.67
CA PHE A 83 -7.06 -18.82 -0.15
C PHE A 83 -6.51 -20.02 0.62
N ILE A 84 -7.12 -21.20 0.43
CA ILE A 84 -6.50 -22.44 0.89
C ILE A 84 -5.25 -22.73 0.06
N SER A 85 -4.30 -23.40 0.68
CA SER A 85 -3.10 -23.84 0.01
C SER A 85 -3.45 -24.85 -1.08
N SER A 86 -2.86 -24.65 -2.25
CA SER A 86 -3.09 -25.45 -3.45
C SER A 86 -1.81 -25.62 -4.23
N SER A 87 -1.70 -26.73 -4.95
CA SER A 87 -0.62 -26.99 -5.90
C SER A 87 -0.70 -26.09 -7.15
N LEU A 88 -1.80 -25.35 -7.32
CA LEU A 88 -1.94 -24.34 -8.38
C LEU A 88 -1.15 -23.06 -8.10
N LEU A 89 -0.77 -22.84 -6.84
CA LEU A 89 -0.10 -21.63 -6.36
C LEU A 89 1.33 -21.96 -5.96
N ASP A 90 2.24 -20.99 -6.09
CA ASP A 90 3.61 -21.15 -5.62
C ASP A 90 3.70 -21.10 -4.08
N GLN A 91 4.89 -21.30 -3.52
CA GLN A 91 5.05 -21.30 -2.07
C GLN A 91 4.74 -19.94 -1.43
N THR A 92 4.98 -18.84 -2.12
CA THR A 92 4.75 -17.48 -1.61
C THR A 92 3.27 -17.10 -1.64
N ASP A 93 2.57 -17.44 -2.72
CA ASP A 93 1.14 -17.19 -2.94
C ASP A 93 0.26 -18.06 -2.03
N ASN A 94 0.76 -19.24 -1.64
CA ASN A 94 0.10 -20.10 -0.66
C ASN A 94 0.10 -19.50 0.76
N ILE A 95 0.96 -18.52 1.04
CA ILE A 95 1.09 -17.91 2.37
C ILE A 95 0.15 -16.72 2.48
N ASN A 96 -0.89 -16.88 3.30
CA ASN A 96 -1.81 -15.82 3.64
C ASN A 96 -1.29 -15.07 4.87
N ARG A 97 -1.61 -13.78 4.96
CA ARG A 97 -1.18 -12.88 6.04
C ARG A 97 -2.39 -12.21 6.67
N LEU A 98 -2.48 -12.28 8.01
CA LEU A 98 -3.58 -11.70 8.79
C LEU A 98 -3.04 -10.66 9.77
N TYR A 99 -3.86 -9.65 10.04
CA TYR A 99 -3.56 -8.59 11.00
C TYR A 99 -4.53 -8.58 12.18
N LEU A 100 -4.00 -8.12 13.31
CA LEU A 100 -4.75 -7.74 14.51
C LEU A 100 -4.44 -6.28 14.85
N TYR A 101 -5.48 -5.46 14.92
CA TYR A 101 -5.41 -4.06 15.31
C TYR A 101 -5.98 -3.87 16.72
N ASN A 102 -5.11 -3.72 17.72
CA ASN A 102 -5.54 -3.51 19.10
C ASN A 102 -5.84 -2.02 19.35
N ARG A 103 -7.11 -1.66 19.22
CA ARG A 103 -7.60 -0.28 19.45
C ARG A 103 -8.33 -0.19 20.78
N PHE A 104 -7.90 0.73 21.64
CA PHE A 104 -8.58 1.08 22.87
C PHE A 104 -8.92 2.56 22.86
N ARG A 105 -10.21 2.90 23.00
CA ARG A 105 -10.73 4.29 22.94
C ARG A 105 -10.23 5.08 21.72
N GLY A 106 -10.20 4.44 20.56
CA GLY A 106 -9.79 5.06 19.30
C GLY A 106 -8.28 5.12 19.05
N GLN A 107 -7.44 4.74 20.01
CA GLN A 107 -5.98 4.74 19.86
C GLN A 107 -5.43 3.31 19.74
N LEU A 108 -4.43 3.11 18.88
CA LEU A 108 -3.68 1.86 18.84
C LEU A 108 -2.82 1.73 20.09
N LYS A 109 -2.90 0.59 20.78
CA LYS A 109 -2.13 0.33 22.00
C LYS A 109 -1.53 -1.06 21.97
N ASN A 110 -0.29 -1.19 22.44
CA ASN A 110 0.31 -2.51 22.60
C ASN A 110 -0.47 -3.34 23.63
N ILE A 111 -0.60 -4.64 23.37
CA ILE A 111 -1.17 -5.58 24.34
C ILE A 111 -0.19 -5.69 25.51
N PRO A 112 -0.62 -5.43 26.75
CA PRO A 112 0.27 -5.49 27.91
C PRO A 112 0.67 -6.94 28.24
N GLY A 113 1.85 -7.12 28.83
CA GLY A 113 2.29 -8.43 29.35
C GLY A 113 2.81 -9.42 28.30
N LEU A 114 2.93 -9.04 27.03
CA LEU A 114 3.52 -9.92 26.00
C LEU A 114 5.04 -10.05 26.16
N LYS A 115 5.53 -11.28 26.28
CA LYS A 115 6.97 -11.57 26.23
C LYS A 115 7.48 -11.29 24.80
N ASN A 116 8.49 -10.44 24.68
CA ASN A 116 9.11 -10.05 23.40
C ASN A 116 8.12 -9.50 22.34
N ASN A 117 6.96 -8.95 22.76
CA ASN A 117 5.89 -8.51 21.86
C ASN A 117 5.38 -9.61 20.90
N LYS A 118 5.44 -10.87 21.34
CA LYS A 118 4.98 -12.04 20.58
C LYS A 118 3.70 -12.61 21.18
N LEU A 119 2.87 -13.18 20.32
CA LEU A 119 1.68 -13.94 20.69
C LEU A 119 1.52 -15.14 19.75
N LYS A 120 0.48 -15.94 19.96
CA LYS A 120 0.16 -17.10 19.12
C LYS A 120 -1.20 -16.93 18.46
N VAL A 121 -1.34 -17.53 17.29
CA VAL A 121 -2.60 -17.61 16.55
C VAL A 121 -2.92 -19.07 16.30
N GLY A 122 -4.08 -19.52 16.80
CA GLY A 122 -4.63 -20.83 16.49
C GLY A 122 -5.76 -20.68 15.48
N VAL A 123 -5.87 -21.65 14.56
CA VAL A 123 -6.95 -21.67 13.56
C VAL A 123 -7.95 -22.76 13.94
N TYR A 124 -9.23 -22.47 13.89
CA TYR A 124 -10.30 -23.36 14.33
C TYR A 124 -11.42 -23.43 13.30
N SER A 125 -11.93 -24.63 13.02
CA SER A 125 -13.19 -24.79 12.27
C SER A 125 -14.39 -24.40 13.13
N ASN A 126 -14.29 -24.66 14.44
CA ASN A 126 -15.21 -24.19 15.47
C ASN A 126 -14.41 -23.85 16.73
N VAL A 127 -14.66 -22.69 17.33
CA VAL A 127 -13.90 -22.19 18.49
C VAL A 127 -14.03 -23.06 19.75
N SER A 128 -15.01 -23.96 19.79
CA SER A 128 -15.20 -24.94 20.86
C SER A 128 -14.41 -26.24 20.67
N GLU A 129 -13.74 -26.41 19.52
CA GLU A 129 -12.95 -27.59 19.18
C GLU A 129 -11.45 -27.36 19.37
N SER A 130 -10.66 -28.39 19.07
CA SER A 130 -9.20 -28.30 19.05
C SER A 130 -8.70 -27.42 17.89
N ALA A 131 -7.58 -26.74 18.13
CA ALA A 131 -6.88 -25.98 17.09
C ALA A 131 -6.48 -26.92 15.94
N GLN A 132 -6.73 -26.48 14.73
CA GLN A 132 -6.42 -27.19 13.50
C GLN A 132 -4.94 -27.03 13.15
N THR A 133 -4.41 -28.02 12.44
CA THR A 133 -3.05 -27.96 11.91
C THR A 133 -3.00 -27.06 10.68
N VAL A 134 -2.02 -26.17 10.66
CA VAL A 134 -1.72 -25.25 9.55
C VAL A 134 -0.23 -25.26 9.26
N VAL A 135 0.17 -24.72 8.13
CA VAL A 135 1.57 -24.67 7.71
C VAL A 135 2.11 -23.26 7.95
N SER A 136 3.12 -23.15 8.81
CA SER A 136 3.81 -21.88 9.07
C SER A 136 4.58 -21.40 7.84
N SER A 137 5.00 -20.13 7.83
CA SER A 137 5.81 -19.57 6.73
C SER A 137 7.16 -20.27 6.50
N SER A 138 7.66 -21.04 7.48
CA SER A 138 8.86 -21.88 7.32
C SER A 138 8.57 -23.28 6.79
N GLY A 139 7.31 -23.61 6.47
CA GLY A 139 6.88 -24.91 5.98
C GLY A 139 6.58 -25.94 7.08
N ALA A 140 6.75 -25.60 8.36
CA ALA A 140 6.44 -26.53 9.45
C ALA A 140 4.93 -26.60 9.72
N SER A 141 4.41 -27.83 9.91
CA SER A 141 3.04 -28.06 10.37
C SER A 141 2.92 -27.77 11.86
N VAL A 142 2.05 -26.83 12.22
CA VAL A 142 1.87 -26.32 13.59
C VAL A 142 0.38 -26.18 13.92
N THR A 143 0.02 -26.27 15.19
CA THR A 143 -1.35 -25.97 15.69
C THR A 143 -1.49 -24.53 16.18
N ALA A 144 -0.38 -23.80 16.29
CA ALA A 144 -0.36 -22.39 16.65
C ALA A 144 0.80 -21.68 15.94
N ILE A 145 0.49 -20.61 15.22
CA ILE A 145 1.45 -19.75 14.53
C ILE A 145 1.98 -18.70 15.49
N GLU A 146 3.28 -18.42 15.45
CA GLU A 146 3.83 -17.27 16.16
C GLU A 146 3.45 -15.97 15.41
N ALA A 147 2.81 -15.05 16.12
CA ALA A 147 2.56 -13.70 15.64
C ALA A 147 3.45 -12.73 16.39
N SER A 148 3.84 -11.67 15.71
CA SER A 148 4.70 -10.62 16.27
C SER A 148 4.10 -9.24 16.01
N ARG A 149 4.55 -8.26 16.78
CA ARG A 149 4.24 -6.86 16.51
C ARG A 149 4.83 -6.48 15.16
N LEU A 150 3.98 -5.91 14.30
CA LEU A 150 4.32 -5.49 12.95
C LEU A 150 5.60 -4.65 12.95
N PHE A 151 6.54 -4.99 12.08
CA PHE A 151 7.81 -4.30 11.91
C PHE A 151 7.86 -3.76 10.48
N GLU A 152 7.86 -2.44 10.36
CA GLU A 152 7.83 -1.71 9.08
C GLU A 152 8.83 -0.56 9.19
N ASN A 153 9.62 -0.32 8.14
CA ASN A 153 10.57 0.80 8.06
C ASN A 153 11.51 0.91 9.28
N GLY A 154 12.03 -0.24 9.76
CA GLY A 154 12.98 -0.28 10.88
C GLY A 154 12.36 -0.07 12.26
N ILE A 155 11.03 0.11 12.36
CA ILE A 155 10.34 0.41 13.61
C ILE A 155 9.18 -0.56 13.81
N HIS A 156 8.93 -0.92 15.06
CA HIS A 156 7.72 -1.66 15.39
C HIS A 156 6.49 -0.75 15.48
N VAL A 157 5.44 -1.09 14.74
CA VAL A 157 4.17 -0.38 14.73
C VAL A 157 3.40 -0.67 16.02
N THR A 158 3.01 0.38 16.74
CA THR A 158 2.27 0.25 18.00
C THR A 158 0.89 -0.35 17.78
N GLY A 159 0.54 -1.35 18.59
CA GLY A 159 -0.80 -1.95 18.64
C GLY A 159 -1.22 -2.73 17.39
N VAL A 160 -0.30 -3.03 16.47
CA VAL A 160 -0.57 -3.85 15.28
C VAL A 160 0.28 -5.11 15.34
N TYR A 161 -0.38 -6.27 15.17
CA TYR A 161 0.26 -7.58 15.17
C TYR A 161 -0.08 -8.30 13.88
N THR A 162 0.84 -9.15 13.41
CA THR A 162 0.70 -9.86 12.15
C THR A 162 1.15 -11.31 12.31
N CYS A 163 0.52 -12.20 11.53
CA CYS A 163 0.98 -13.57 11.34
C CYS A 163 0.79 -13.96 9.87
N SER A 164 1.58 -14.94 9.43
CA SER A 164 1.48 -15.49 8.08
C SER A 164 1.51 -17.01 8.10
N PHE A 165 0.62 -17.64 7.36
CA PHE A 165 0.50 -19.09 7.29
C PHE A 165 -0.28 -19.55 6.06
N ALA A 166 -0.08 -20.81 5.69
CA ALA A 166 -0.86 -21.52 4.70
C ALA A 166 -1.79 -22.53 5.41
N SER A 167 -2.96 -22.80 4.84
CA SER A 167 -3.94 -23.72 5.41
C SER A 167 -4.61 -24.54 4.32
N THR A 168 -4.80 -25.83 4.55
CA THR A 168 -5.53 -26.74 3.65
C THR A 168 -6.96 -27.02 4.12
N LEU A 169 -7.44 -26.25 5.11
CA LEU A 169 -8.74 -26.46 5.74
C LEU A 169 -9.88 -25.97 4.85
N THR A 170 -10.88 -26.82 4.63
CA THR A 170 -11.99 -26.58 3.69
C THR A 170 -13.29 -26.13 4.37
N ALA A 171 -13.26 -25.85 5.68
CA ALA A 171 -14.44 -25.37 6.41
C ALA A 171 -14.91 -24.03 5.83
N SER A 172 -16.23 -23.84 5.69
CA SER A 172 -16.80 -22.62 5.09
C SER A 172 -16.48 -21.34 5.88
N ILE A 173 -16.25 -21.48 7.17
CA ILE A 173 -15.80 -20.41 8.07
C ILE A 173 -14.69 -21.00 8.92
N LEU A 174 -13.59 -20.25 9.03
CA LEU A 174 -12.50 -20.52 9.96
C LEU A 174 -12.39 -19.36 10.94
N HIS A 175 -11.89 -19.65 12.13
CA HIS A 175 -11.68 -18.69 13.22
C HIS A 175 -10.20 -18.57 13.55
N ASP A 176 -9.68 -17.35 13.53
CA ASP A 176 -8.36 -17.01 14.04
C ASP A 176 -8.46 -16.53 15.50
N VAL A 177 -7.86 -17.30 16.41
CA VAL A 177 -7.82 -16.97 17.85
C VAL A 177 -6.42 -16.50 18.20
N TRP A 178 -6.30 -15.25 18.66
CA TRP A 178 -5.06 -14.60 19.06
C TRP A 178 -4.90 -14.66 20.57
N PHE A 179 -3.86 -15.34 21.07
CA PHE A 179 -3.74 -15.67 22.48
C PHE A 179 -2.29 -15.77 22.97
N THR A 180 -2.10 -15.76 24.28
CA THR A 180 -0.88 -16.19 24.96
C THR A 180 -1.22 -17.02 26.19
N GLY A 181 -0.62 -18.20 26.32
CA GLY A 181 -0.95 -19.12 27.40
C GLY A 181 -2.45 -19.47 27.37
N SER A 182 -3.17 -19.16 28.45
CA SER A 182 -4.63 -19.33 28.55
C SER A 182 -5.44 -18.07 28.23
N THR A 183 -4.79 -16.93 27.94
CA THR A 183 -5.48 -15.64 27.71
C THR A 183 -5.72 -15.42 26.23
N THR A 184 -7.00 -15.35 25.84
CA THR A 184 -7.43 -14.95 24.49
C THR A 184 -7.63 -13.44 24.43
N PHE A 185 -6.99 -12.80 23.45
CA PHE A 185 -7.10 -11.35 23.22
C PHE A 185 -8.12 -11.01 22.13
N HIS A 186 -8.22 -11.84 21.11
CA HIS A 186 -9.11 -11.61 19.98
C HIS A 186 -9.50 -12.93 19.32
N THR A 187 -10.75 -13.01 18.89
CA THR A 187 -11.24 -14.08 18.02
C THR A 187 -11.85 -13.43 16.79
N GLY A 188 -11.25 -13.69 15.64
CA GLY A 188 -11.76 -13.29 14.35
C GLY A 188 -12.41 -14.46 13.60
N SER A 189 -12.89 -14.15 12.40
CA SER A 189 -13.35 -15.15 11.45
C SER A 189 -13.00 -14.74 10.02
N PHE A 190 -12.80 -15.72 9.16
CA PHE A 190 -12.59 -15.53 7.73
C PHE A 190 -13.20 -16.71 6.95
N ARG A 191 -13.45 -16.49 5.66
CA ARG A 191 -13.98 -17.53 4.76
C ARG A 191 -12.90 -17.91 3.76
N PRO A 192 -12.29 -19.10 3.89
CA PRO A 192 -11.27 -19.52 2.94
C PRO A 192 -11.90 -19.76 1.57
N LYS A 193 -11.19 -19.36 0.52
CA LYS A 193 -11.55 -19.54 -0.88
C LYS A 193 -10.70 -20.66 -1.47
N ASN A 194 -11.30 -21.44 -2.36
CA ASN A 194 -10.57 -22.47 -3.09
C ASN A 194 -10.05 -21.87 -4.40
N PRO A 195 -8.73 -21.84 -4.63
CA PRO A 195 -8.21 -21.47 -5.94
C PRO A 195 -8.63 -22.53 -6.96
N GLN A 196 -9.15 -22.10 -8.11
CA GLN A 196 -9.58 -22.98 -9.20
C GLN A 196 -8.89 -22.56 -10.50
N ALA A 197 -8.45 -23.54 -11.28
CA ALA A 197 -8.03 -23.30 -12.66
C ALA A 197 -9.25 -22.95 -13.51
N GLN A 198 -9.08 -22.03 -14.45
CA GLN A 198 -10.11 -21.64 -15.41
C GLN A 198 -9.76 -22.20 -16.79
N GLU A 199 -10.78 -22.57 -17.56
CA GLU A 199 -10.63 -23.10 -18.94
C GLU A 199 -10.67 -21.98 -20.00
N PHE A 200 -10.97 -20.75 -19.58
CA PHE A 200 -11.06 -19.56 -20.42
C PHE A 200 -10.29 -18.41 -19.76
N ASP A 201 -9.90 -17.44 -20.57
CA ASP A 201 -9.28 -16.20 -20.11
C ASP A 201 -10.37 -15.13 -19.92
N GLU A 202 -10.71 -14.82 -18.67
CA GLU A 202 -11.70 -13.82 -18.31
C GLU A 202 -11.02 -12.50 -17.90
N SER A 203 -11.36 -11.41 -18.60
CA SER A 203 -10.95 -10.06 -18.18
C SER A 203 -12.05 -9.42 -17.35
N ASN A 204 -11.77 -9.23 -16.06
CA ASN A 204 -12.67 -8.55 -15.15
C ASN A 204 -12.50 -7.03 -15.26
N THR A 205 -13.59 -6.33 -15.57
CA THR A 205 -13.65 -4.87 -15.43
C THR A 205 -14.28 -4.49 -14.09
N TYR A 206 -13.78 -3.43 -13.48
CA TYR A 206 -14.23 -2.98 -12.16
C TYR A 206 -14.88 -1.60 -12.24
N LEU A 207 -15.87 -1.39 -11.38
CA LEU A 207 -16.40 -0.06 -11.06
C LEU A 207 -15.87 0.36 -9.70
N ASN A 208 -15.35 1.58 -9.62
CA ASN A 208 -14.60 2.07 -8.48
C ASN A 208 -15.29 3.26 -7.81
N SER A 209 -15.16 3.36 -6.49
CA SER A 209 -15.60 4.53 -5.73
C SER A 209 -14.72 4.76 -4.50
N ILE A 210 -14.46 6.03 -4.15
CA ILE A 210 -13.80 6.38 -2.89
C ILE A 210 -14.86 6.83 -1.89
N ARG A 211 -15.17 5.96 -0.92
CA ARG A 211 -16.35 6.10 -0.04
C ARG A 211 -16.31 7.32 0.87
N ASN A 212 -15.11 7.76 1.24
CA ASN A 212 -14.88 8.83 2.22
C ASN A 212 -14.07 10.00 1.64
N LEU A 213 -14.12 10.17 0.32
CA LEU A 213 -13.56 11.35 -0.33
C LEU A 213 -14.41 12.59 0.01
N LYS A 214 -13.75 13.63 0.49
CA LYS A 214 -14.35 14.95 0.72
C LYS A 214 -14.13 15.84 -0.51
N PRO A 215 -15.01 16.80 -0.75
CA PRO A 215 -14.84 17.77 -1.84
C PRO A 215 -13.59 18.64 -1.65
N SER A 216 -13.19 18.91 -0.40
CA SER A 216 -11.94 19.62 -0.10
C SER A 216 -11.22 19.08 1.15
N TYR A 217 -9.93 19.37 1.21
CA TYR A 217 -9.02 19.03 2.31
C TYR A 217 -8.08 20.19 2.59
N ARG A 218 -7.61 20.29 3.84
CA ARG A 218 -6.58 21.27 4.22
C ARG A 218 -5.19 20.77 3.84
N PRO A 219 -4.20 21.65 3.62
CA PRO A 219 -2.82 21.25 3.25
C PRO A 219 -2.12 20.34 4.24
N LYS A 220 -2.58 20.27 5.50
CA LYS A 220 -1.99 19.40 6.55
C LYS A 220 -2.80 18.13 6.81
N ASP A 221 -3.90 17.93 6.09
CA ASP A 221 -4.71 16.73 6.24
C ASP A 221 -3.98 15.51 5.66
N LYS A 222 -4.08 14.38 6.36
CA LYS A 222 -3.56 13.09 5.91
C LYS A 222 -4.66 12.03 5.93
N PRO A 223 -5.71 12.17 5.08
CA PRO A 223 -6.83 11.25 5.09
C PRO A 223 -6.42 9.86 4.61
N ARG A 224 -6.96 8.84 5.29
CA ARG A 224 -7.05 7.48 4.76
C ARG A 224 -8.20 7.38 3.78
N LEU A 225 -7.95 7.25 2.49
CA LEU A 225 -8.97 7.10 1.47
C LEU A 225 -9.30 5.62 1.27
N ARG A 226 -10.59 5.26 1.31
CA ARG A 226 -11.07 3.89 1.13
C ARG A 226 -11.69 3.70 -0.25
N VAL A 227 -11.05 2.84 -1.03
CA VAL A 227 -11.48 2.44 -2.37
C VAL A 227 -12.37 1.22 -2.27
N PHE A 228 -13.53 1.32 -2.87
CA PHE A 228 -14.47 0.23 -3.07
C PHE A 228 -14.46 -0.14 -4.55
N ALA A 229 -14.08 -1.39 -4.83
CA ALA A 229 -14.10 -1.97 -6.17
C ALA A 229 -15.18 -3.05 -6.23
N ARG A 230 -15.91 -3.12 -7.33
CA ARG A 230 -16.84 -4.22 -7.64
C ARG A 230 -16.74 -4.60 -9.11
N PRO A 231 -16.97 -5.87 -9.49
CA PRO A 231 -17.04 -6.24 -10.90
C PRO A 231 -18.17 -5.47 -11.59
N LYS A 232 -17.92 -5.00 -12.81
CA LYS A 232 -18.89 -4.21 -13.58
C LYS A 232 -20.14 -5.02 -13.92
N ASP A 233 -19.95 -6.28 -14.31
CA ASP A 233 -21.02 -7.19 -14.73
C ASP A 233 -21.78 -7.84 -13.55
N TRP A 234 -21.51 -7.38 -12.32
CA TRP A 234 -22.22 -7.85 -11.14
C TRP A 234 -23.70 -7.47 -11.20
N SER A 235 -24.54 -8.48 -11.37
CA SER A 235 -26.00 -8.37 -11.38
C SER A 235 -26.58 -8.83 -10.04
N PRO A 236 -27.11 -7.94 -9.19
CA PRO A 236 -27.74 -8.34 -7.93
C PRO A 236 -29.00 -9.16 -8.19
N THR A 237 -29.19 -10.27 -7.47
CA THR A 237 -30.47 -10.98 -7.43
C THR A 237 -31.46 -10.24 -6.51
N ILE A 238 -32.77 -10.42 -6.70
CA ILE A 238 -33.82 -9.76 -5.88
C ILE A 238 -33.60 -9.97 -4.37
N TYR A 239 -33.09 -11.15 -3.97
CA TYR A 239 -32.74 -11.47 -2.59
C TYR A 239 -31.50 -10.71 -2.06
N SER A 240 -30.57 -10.34 -2.94
CA SER A 240 -29.38 -9.54 -2.57
C SER A 240 -29.70 -8.06 -2.36
N VAL A 241 -30.73 -7.52 -3.04
CA VAL A 241 -31.17 -6.12 -2.92
C VAL A 241 -31.83 -5.84 -1.56
N ALA A 242 -32.50 -6.85 -0.97
CA ALA A 242 -33.31 -6.68 0.23
C ALA A 242 -32.56 -6.92 1.57
N SER A 243 -31.36 -7.50 1.59
CA SER A 243 -30.75 -7.90 2.88
C SER A 243 -29.22 -8.00 2.99
N LYS A 244 -28.43 -7.82 1.92
CA LYS A 244 -26.98 -8.03 1.99
C LYS A 244 -26.17 -6.79 1.57
N LYS A 245 -25.29 -6.35 2.47
CA LYS A 245 -24.27 -5.32 2.18
C LYS A 245 -23.43 -5.79 0.98
N ILE A 246 -23.30 -4.95 -0.05
CA ILE A 246 -22.50 -5.27 -1.24
C ILE A 246 -21.05 -5.52 -0.79
N GLU A 247 -20.53 -6.71 -1.13
CA GLU A 247 -19.17 -7.12 -0.83
C GLU A 247 -18.20 -6.44 -1.82
N THR A 248 -17.06 -5.96 -1.32
CA THR A 248 -16.02 -5.34 -2.14
C THR A 248 -15.11 -6.42 -2.70
N SER A 249 -14.69 -6.26 -3.95
CA SER A 249 -13.52 -6.99 -4.46
C SER A 249 -12.27 -6.39 -3.84
N LEU A 250 -11.36 -7.25 -3.38
CA LEU A 250 -10.03 -6.86 -2.94
C LEU A 250 -9.09 -7.03 -4.13
N ILE A 251 -8.43 -5.94 -4.52
CA ILE A 251 -7.48 -5.94 -5.62
C ILE A 251 -6.07 -5.89 -5.01
N GLU A 252 -5.29 -6.95 -5.17
CA GLU A 252 -4.00 -7.04 -4.47
C GLU A 252 -2.96 -6.05 -5.01
N ASP A 253 -2.93 -5.87 -6.32
CA ASP A 253 -2.02 -4.98 -7.04
C ASP A 253 -2.80 -3.80 -7.61
N ALA A 254 -3.26 -2.93 -6.73
CA ALA A 254 -3.89 -1.66 -7.07
C ALA A 254 -2.99 -0.48 -6.71
N TYR A 255 -2.84 0.47 -7.63
CA TYR A 255 -1.97 1.64 -7.50
C TYR A 255 -2.77 2.92 -7.76
N TYR A 256 -2.36 4.03 -7.14
CA TYR A 256 -2.99 5.34 -7.33
C TYR A 256 -2.03 6.36 -7.97
N LYS A 257 -2.60 7.34 -8.66
CA LYS A 257 -1.92 8.53 -9.19
C LYS A 257 -2.73 9.76 -8.81
N VAL A 258 -2.04 10.87 -8.53
CA VAL A 258 -2.68 12.17 -8.28
C VAL A 258 -2.24 13.17 -9.34
N VAL A 259 -3.22 13.72 -10.07
CA VAL A 259 -2.99 14.72 -11.12
C VAL A 259 -3.65 16.04 -10.77
N ARG A 260 -3.01 17.15 -11.07
CA ARG A 260 -3.63 18.47 -11.00
C ARG A 260 -4.55 18.66 -12.20
N ILE A 261 -5.80 19.05 -11.95
CA ILE A 261 -6.85 19.07 -12.98
C ILE A 261 -6.63 20.20 -14.00
N THR A 262 -6.00 21.30 -13.61
CA THR A 262 -5.89 22.50 -14.47
C THR A 262 -4.93 22.33 -15.64
N ASP A 263 -3.89 21.50 -15.48
CA ASP A 263 -2.81 21.35 -16.45
C ASP A 263 -2.29 19.90 -16.58
N ASP A 264 -3.04 18.94 -16.03
CA ASP A 264 -2.71 17.51 -16.00
C ASP A 264 -1.32 17.18 -15.42
N THR A 265 -0.74 18.08 -14.61
CA THR A 265 0.55 17.82 -13.94
C THR A 265 0.40 16.64 -12.98
N GLU A 266 1.26 15.63 -13.14
CA GLU A 266 1.33 14.49 -12.22
C GLU A 266 2.01 14.93 -10.92
N ALA A 267 1.21 15.22 -9.90
CA ALA A 267 1.71 15.59 -8.58
C ALA A 267 2.33 14.38 -7.86
N ILE A 268 1.69 13.21 -8.03
CA ILE A 268 2.20 11.92 -7.56
C ILE A 268 1.99 10.94 -8.72
N PRO A 269 3.04 10.52 -9.44
CA PRO A 269 2.94 9.55 -10.52
C PRO A 269 2.66 8.13 -9.99
N TYR A 270 2.31 7.19 -10.87
CA TYR A 270 2.20 5.79 -10.47
C TYR A 270 3.57 5.23 -10.06
N GLY A 271 3.66 4.73 -8.84
CA GLY A 271 4.78 3.96 -8.33
C GLY A 271 4.57 2.47 -8.55
N THR A 272 4.91 1.97 -9.73
CA THR A 272 4.73 0.56 -10.14
C THR A 272 6.06 -0.16 -10.31
N GLY A 273 6.05 -1.48 -10.48
CA GLY A 273 7.25 -2.26 -10.79
C GLY A 273 8.07 -2.61 -9.54
N SER A 274 9.32 -2.16 -9.47
CA SER A 274 10.19 -2.40 -8.32
C SER A 274 9.87 -1.52 -7.12
N ASP A 275 9.39 -0.30 -7.36
CA ASP A 275 9.33 0.74 -6.34
C ASP A 275 8.07 0.63 -5.49
N ASN A 276 6.93 0.34 -6.14
CA ASN A 276 5.62 0.07 -5.52
C ASN A 276 5.13 1.13 -4.51
N GLN A 277 5.63 2.37 -4.59
CA GLN A 277 5.38 3.41 -3.57
C GLN A 277 3.95 3.96 -3.54
N THR A 278 3.17 3.71 -4.59
CA THR A 278 1.74 4.09 -4.63
C THR A 278 0.82 2.89 -4.56
N ARG A 279 1.32 1.73 -4.13
CA ARG A 279 0.52 0.52 -3.97
C ARG A 279 -0.46 0.70 -2.81
N THR A 280 -1.73 0.38 -3.05
CA THR A 280 -2.77 0.46 -2.03
C THR A 280 -2.69 -0.72 -1.08
N SER A 281 -2.93 -0.45 0.20
CA SER A 281 -3.20 -1.48 1.20
C SER A 281 -4.60 -2.06 1.02
N TYR A 282 -4.89 -3.20 1.63
CA TYR A 282 -6.25 -3.73 1.69
C TYR A 282 -6.55 -4.44 3.01
N ASP A 283 -7.82 -4.39 3.40
CA ASP A 283 -8.39 -5.13 4.51
C ASP A 283 -9.76 -5.69 4.11
N VAL A 284 -10.47 -6.36 5.02
CA VAL A 284 -11.81 -6.93 4.78
C VAL A 284 -12.85 -5.91 4.26
N SER A 285 -12.60 -4.61 4.41
CA SER A 285 -13.49 -3.53 3.98
C SER A 285 -13.12 -2.91 2.63
N GLY A 286 -12.05 -3.35 1.98
CA GLY A 286 -11.62 -2.87 0.66
C GLY A 286 -10.17 -2.41 0.62
N ASN A 287 -9.79 -1.87 -0.53
CA ASN A 287 -8.50 -1.19 -0.71
C ASN A 287 -8.49 0.17 -0.01
N TYR A 288 -7.33 0.62 0.43
CA TYR A 288 -7.13 1.94 1.02
C TYR A 288 -5.69 2.42 0.89
N PHE A 289 -5.50 3.72 0.96
CA PHE A 289 -4.20 4.36 1.02
C PHE A 289 -4.29 5.66 1.83
N ASP A 290 -3.17 6.10 2.39
CA ASP A 290 -3.07 7.37 3.10
C ASP A 290 -2.48 8.41 2.13
N LEU A 291 -3.16 9.55 1.95
CA LEU A 291 -2.69 10.62 1.05
C LEU A 291 -2.29 11.84 1.87
N ASP A 292 -1.03 12.25 1.79
CA ASP A 292 -0.53 13.46 2.45
C ASP A 292 -0.79 14.69 1.57
N MET A 293 -1.73 15.55 1.98
CA MET A 293 -2.11 16.73 1.21
C MET A 293 -1.00 17.78 1.15
N SER A 294 0.02 17.70 2.00
CA SER A 294 1.14 18.64 1.99
C SER A 294 2.06 18.48 0.78
N LEU A 295 1.94 17.35 0.06
CA LEU A 295 2.62 17.10 -1.20
C LEU A 295 1.97 17.83 -2.39
N LEU A 296 0.80 18.44 -2.17
CA LEU A 296 0.01 19.10 -3.19
C LEU A 296 0.04 20.62 -2.98
N GLU A 297 -0.04 21.35 -4.08
CA GLU A 297 -0.09 22.81 -4.07
C GLU A 297 -1.47 23.30 -3.57
N PRO A 298 -1.52 24.10 -2.48
CA PRO A 298 -2.78 24.67 -1.99
C PRO A 298 -3.49 25.55 -3.04
N GLY A 299 -4.81 25.62 -2.97
CA GLY A 299 -5.64 26.42 -3.88
C GLY A 299 -6.02 25.72 -5.19
N TYR A 300 -5.45 24.56 -5.49
CA TYR A 300 -5.71 23.79 -6.72
C TYR A 300 -6.66 22.60 -6.50
N SER A 301 -7.21 22.12 -7.62
CA SER A 301 -8.03 20.91 -7.66
C SER A 301 -7.25 19.75 -8.27
N TYR A 302 -7.44 18.57 -7.70
CA TYR A 302 -6.72 17.35 -8.01
C TYR A 302 -7.68 16.20 -8.32
N GLY A 303 -7.23 15.29 -9.17
CA GLY A 303 -7.90 14.06 -9.53
C GLY A 303 -7.07 12.85 -9.10
N ILE A 304 -7.72 11.89 -8.45
CA ILE A 304 -7.13 10.58 -8.15
C ILE A 304 -7.54 9.63 -9.26
N LYS A 305 -6.55 8.95 -9.85
CA LYS A 305 -6.74 7.85 -10.79
C LYS A 305 -6.21 6.56 -10.19
N LEU A 306 -6.78 5.43 -10.61
CA LEU A 306 -6.40 4.10 -10.15
C LEU A 306 -5.95 3.25 -11.34
N THR A 307 -4.96 2.39 -11.12
CA THR A 307 -4.57 1.35 -12.08
C THR A 307 -4.41 0.02 -11.37
N TYR A 308 -4.85 -1.05 -12.01
CA TYR A 308 -4.81 -2.41 -11.46
C TYR A 308 -3.87 -3.27 -12.31
N TYR A 309 -2.99 -4.02 -11.68
CA TYR A 309 -2.18 -5.02 -12.37
C TYR A 309 -2.98 -6.31 -12.49
N LEU A 310 -3.52 -6.57 -13.68
CA LEU A 310 -4.39 -7.70 -13.99
C LEU A 310 -3.89 -8.35 -15.27
N LEU A 311 -3.85 -9.69 -15.30
CA LEU A 311 -3.41 -10.47 -16.47
C LEU A 311 -2.03 -10.03 -17.02
N GLY A 312 -1.10 -9.69 -16.12
CA GLY A 312 0.25 -9.26 -16.49
C GLY A 312 0.37 -7.85 -17.07
N GLN A 313 -0.69 -7.04 -17.01
CA GLN A 313 -0.71 -5.67 -17.53
C GLN A 313 -1.31 -4.68 -16.53
N TYR A 314 -0.83 -3.43 -16.57
CA TYR A 314 -1.43 -2.33 -15.83
C TYR A 314 -2.63 -1.78 -16.60
N GLN A 315 -3.81 -1.88 -16.00
CA GLN A 315 -5.07 -1.43 -16.58
C GLN A 315 -5.59 -0.21 -15.79
N GLU A 316 -5.46 0.99 -16.38
CA GLU A 316 -6.01 2.22 -15.80
C GLU A 316 -7.55 2.15 -15.76
N GLN A 317 -8.11 2.50 -14.61
CA GLN A 317 -9.55 2.53 -14.38
C GLN A 317 -10.14 3.83 -14.95
N ALA A 318 -11.37 3.76 -15.45
CA ALA A 318 -12.00 4.88 -16.15
C ALA A 318 -12.35 6.06 -15.22
N GLU A 319 -12.54 5.80 -13.92
CA GLU A 319 -12.97 6.82 -12.97
C GLU A 319 -11.83 7.75 -12.56
N MET A 320 -12.17 9.04 -12.43
CA MET A 320 -11.32 10.06 -11.82
C MET A 320 -12.05 10.67 -10.62
N PHE A 321 -11.44 10.59 -9.45
CA PHE A 321 -12.02 11.10 -8.21
C PHE A 321 -11.46 12.48 -7.87
N LYS A 322 -12.30 13.51 -7.96
CA LYS A 322 -11.87 14.91 -7.87
C LYS A 322 -12.03 15.47 -6.46
N PHE A 323 -11.07 16.27 -6.02
CA PHE A 323 -11.11 17.02 -4.76
C PHE A 323 -10.29 18.31 -4.89
N ARG A 324 -10.44 19.22 -3.91
CA ARG A 324 -9.68 20.47 -3.81
C ARG A 324 -8.75 20.45 -2.60
N VAL A 325 -7.58 21.07 -2.71
CA VAL A 325 -6.75 21.44 -1.57
C VAL A 325 -7.02 22.91 -1.26
N ASP A 326 -7.53 23.17 -0.05
CA ASP A 326 -7.81 24.52 0.42
C ASP A 326 -6.51 25.31 0.65
N GLU A 327 -6.60 26.64 0.64
CA GLU A 327 -5.45 27.53 0.88
C GLU A 327 -4.90 27.48 2.32
#